data_AF-A0AAV1AGP1-F1
#
_entry.id   AF-A0AAV1AGP1-F1
#
_cell.length_a   1.000
_cell.length_b   1.000
_cell.length_c   1.000
_cell.angle_alpha   90.00
_cell.angle_beta   90.00
_cell.angle_gamma   90.00
#
_symmetry.space_group_name_H-M   'P 1'
#
loop_
_entity.id
_entity.type
_entity.pdbx_description
1 polymer ?
#
loop_
_entity_poly.entity_id
_entity_poly.type
_entity_poly.pdbx_seq_one_letter_code
_entity_poly.pdbx_strand_id
1 'polypeptide(L)'
;MAFCISNSLSFQGRKTSPNCLFGWNIGRKRVDDKPQIKYHDIDLTFSTSLVAKTFLKGKELKCCYRASIDGFSATNFHQCCDFKGPCVIIGYTNNSFKFGAFNPEGYRSTDDYYDTFDAFLFYWIENQNEPIILPKVGGSGAALFDYARGGPQFGADGLLIGPPLAPVMGGFAGPDTNSGVGDLTQAKSRLGLSYAKREDGKESIFGDESRATIQEVEVFCSPKIASLY
;
A
#
# COMPACT_ATOMS: atom_id res chain seq x y z
N MET A 1 -23.78 -86.70 22.20
CA MET A 1 -25.04 -86.10 22.69
C MET A 1 -24.87 -85.74 24.16
N ALA A 2 -24.79 -84.46 24.48
CA ALA A 2 -25.05 -83.88 25.80
C ALA A 2 -25.19 -82.36 25.63
N PHE A 3 -26.18 -81.79 26.29
CA PHE A 3 -26.75 -80.46 26.09
C PHE A 3 -25.96 -79.31 26.77
N CYS A 4 -26.06 -78.15 26.13
CA CYS A 4 -26.04 -76.75 26.56
C CYS A 4 -25.86 -76.41 28.04
N ILE A 5 -25.02 -75.40 28.35
CA ILE A 5 -25.39 -74.21 29.16
C ILE A 5 -24.64 -72.98 28.62
N SER A 6 -25.42 -71.99 28.18
CA SER A 6 -24.99 -70.65 27.81
C SER A 6 -24.96 -69.74 29.05
N ASN A 7 -23.84 -69.07 29.32
CA ASN A 7 -23.79 -67.93 30.22
C ASN A 7 -23.30 -66.69 29.47
N SER A 8 -24.19 -65.74 29.33
CA SER A 8 -23.97 -64.38 28.87
C SER A 8 -23.18 -63.58 29.90
N LEU A 9 -22.01 -63.05 29.52
CA LEU A 9 -21.34 -61.98 30.23
C LEU A 9 -21.29 -60.75 29.32
N SER A 10 -22.14 -59.79 29.64
CA SER A 10 -22.13 -58.44 29.09
C SER A 10 -20.91 -57.69 29.59
N PHE A 11 -19.89 -57.52 28.74
CA PHE A 11 -18.83 -56.55 28.97
C PHE A 11 -19.13 -55.28 28.15
N GLN A 12 -19.66 -54.27 28.85
CA GLN A 12 -19.65 -52.89 28.37
C GLN A 12 -18.19 -52.40 28.30
N GLY A 13 -17.58 -52.53 27.13
CA GLY A 13 -16.30 -51.90 26.83
C GLY A 13 -16.48 -50.39 26.73
N ARG A 14 -16.08 -49.66 27.77
CA ARG A 14 -15.93 -48.20 27.78
C ARG A 14 -15.07 -47.77 26.59
N LYS A 15 -15.65 -47.01 25.65
CA LYS A 15 -14.90 -46.22 24.67
C LYS A 15 -14.19 -45.09 25.42
N THR A 16 -12.93 -45.27 25.78
CA THR A 16 -12.08 -44.18 26.24
C THR A 16 -11.50 -43.45 25.02
N SER A 17 -12.06 -42.29 24.69
CA SER A 17 -11.43 -41.32 23.81
C SER A 17 -10.17 -40.77 24.49
N PRO A 18 -9.03 -40.60 23.80
CA PRO A 18 -7.90 -39.92 24.39
C PRO A 18 -8.26 -38.44 24.55
N ASN A 19 -8.37 -37.97 25.79
CA ASN A 19 -8.45 -36.55 26.08
C ASN A 19 -7.04 -35.97 25.93
N CYS A 20 -6.81 -35.22 24.85
CA CYS A 20 -5.64 -34.36 24.73
C CYS A 20 -5.66 -33.32 25.87
N LEU A 21 -4.71 -33.41 26.80
CA LEU A 21 -4.55 -32.47 27.94
C LEU A 21 -3.73 -31.22 27.59
N PHE A 22 -3.41 -30.98 26.31
CA PHE A 22 -2.96 -29.69 25.82
C PHE A 22 -4.15 -28.93 25.23
N GLY A 23 -4.89 -28.26 26.11
CA GLY A 23 -5.98 -27.37 25.74
C GLY A 23 -5.45 -26.11 25.06
N TRP A 24 -5.13 -26.20 23.77
CA TRP A 24 -4.83 -25.05 22.94
C TRP A 24 -6.15 -24.34 22.53
N ASN A 25 -6.88 -23.82 23.52
CA ASN A 25 -7.94 -22.83 23.29
C ASN A 25 -7.32 -21.44 23.06
N ILE A 26 -6.35 -21.34 22.16
CA ILE A 26 -5.92 -20.05 21.64
C ILE A 26 -6.88 -19.70 20.50
N GLY A 27 -7.86 -18.88 20.86
CA GLY A 27 -8.62 -18.02 19.98
C GLY A 27 -9.06 -18.66 18.66
N ARG A 28 -10.30 -19.14 18.61
CA ARG A 28 -11.07 -19.05 17.36
C ARG A 28 -11.07 -17.56 16.96
N LYS A 29 -10.12 -17.16 16.11
CA LYS A 29 -10.24 -15.91 15.35
C LYS A 29 -11.54 -16.04 14.60
N ARG A 30 -12.46 -15.11 14.86
CA ARG A 30 -13.71 -15.02 14.10
C ARG A 30 -13.31 -14.91 12.63
N VAL A 31 -14.00 -15.66 11.79
CA VAL A 31 -13.85 -15.65 10.32
C VAL A 31 -14.38 -14.30 9.74
N ASP A 32 -14.76 -13.35 10.60
CA ASP A 32 -15.43 -12.09 10.25
C ASP A 32 -14.62 -10.81 10.55
N ASP A 33 -13.35 -10.90 10.96
CA ASP A 33 -12.49 -9.70 11.09
C ASP A 33 -11.87 -9.33 9.73
N LYS A 34 -12.69 -9.17 8.67
CA LYS A 34 -12.22 -8.41 7.51
C LYS A 34 -12.04 -6.96 8.01
N PRO A 35 -10.85 -6.34 7.88
CA PRO A 35 -10.68 -4.95 8.26
C PRO A 35 -11.74 -4.14 7.52
N GLN A 36 -12.62 -3.46 8.28
CA GLN A 36 -13.65 -2.62 7.68
C GLN A 36 -12.95 -1.55 6.86
N ILE A 37 -13.16 -1.59 5.54
CA ILE A 37 -12.50 -0.65 4.65
C ILE A 37 -13.08 0.73 4.92
N LYS A 38 -12.32 1.53 5.66
CA LYS A 38 -12.66 2.93 5.94
C LYS A 38 -12.28 3.78 4.74
N TYR A 39 -13.20 4.65 4.36
CA TYR A 39 -12.99 5.73 3.40
C TYR A 39 -13.33 7.05 4.06
N HIS A 40 -12.68 8.11 3.63
CA HIS A 40 -12.94 9.47 4.09
C HIS A 40 -13.85 10.17 3.08
N ASP A 41 -14.85 10.89 3.59
CA ASP A 41 -15.76 11.71 2.78
C ASP A 41 -15.05 13.01 2.38
N ILE A 42 -14.18 12.90 1.37
CA ILE A 42 -13.39 13.99 0.81
C ILE A 42 -13.63 14.01 -0.70
N ASP A 43 -13.90 15.19 -1.23
CA ASP A 43 -14.05 15.39 -2.66
C ASP A 43 -12.74 15.11 -3.40
N LEU A 44 -12.86 14.70 -4.67
CA LEU A 44 -11.68 14.45 -5.49
C LEU A 44 -10.87 15.73 -5.66
N THR A 45 -9.64 15.68 -5.20
CA THR A 45 -8.72 16.82 -5.31
C THR A 45 -8.11 16.93 -6.72
N PHE A 46 -8.45 16.05 -7.67
CA PHE A 46 -7.94 16.08 -9.03
C PHE A 46 -9.05 15.83 -10.06
N SER A 47 -8.83 16.29 -11.30
CA SER A 47 -9.75 16.07 -12.40
C SER A 47 -9.81 14.61 -12.82
N THR A 48 -11.00 14.10 -13.12
CA THR A 48 -11.22 12.72 -13.61
C THR A 48 -10.51 12.43 -14.94
N SER A 49 -10.16 13.48 -15.70
CA SER A 49 -9.34 13.38 -16.92
C SER A 49 -7.95 12.78 -16.66
N LEU A 50 -7.38 12.98 -15.46
CA LEU A 50 -6.07 12.44 -15.08
C LEU A 50 -6.01 10.91 -15.19
N VAL A 51 -7.10 10.24 -14.79
CA VAL A 51 -7.21 8.78 -14.77
C VAL A 51 -7.97 8.23 -15.98
N ALA A 52 -8.30 9.07 -16.97
CA ALA A 52 -9.11 8.66 -18.11
C ALA A 52 -8.42 7.63 -19.03
N LYS A 53 -7.09 7.52 -18.95
CA LYS A 53 -6.27 6.54 -19.69
C LYS A 53 -5.87 5.32 -18.86
N THR A 54 -6.41 5.16 -17.64
CA THR A 54 -6.03 4.08 -16.72
C THR A 54 -7.21 3.14 -16.41
N PHE A 55 -6.96 2.11 -15.61
CA PHE A 55 -7.99 1.18 -15.11
C PHE A 55 -9.06 1.85 -14.24
N LEU A 56 -8.80 3.07 -13.75
CA LEU A 56 -9.73 3.86 -12.94
C LEU A 56 -10.72 4.69 -13.79
N LYS A 57 -10.63 4.62 -15.13
CA LYS A 57 -11.54 5.34 -16.03
C LYS A 57 -13.01 5.03 -15.73
N GLY A 58 -13.78 6.09 -15.45
CA GLY A 58 -15.22 6.00 -15.19
C GLY A 58 -15.58 5.25 -13.91
N LYS A 59 -14.63 5.07 -12.99
CA LYS A 59 -14.86 4.47 -11.68
C LYS A 59 -15.06 5.56 -10.64
N GLU A 60 -15.91 5.27 -9.65
CA GLU A 60 -15.97 6.07 -8.43
C GLU A 60 -14.68 5.87 -7.65
N LEU A 61 -14.08 6.98 -7.21
CA LEU A 61 -12.86 7.02 -6.42
C LEU A 61 -13.18 7.65 -5.06
N LYS A 62 -12.64 7.05 -4.00
CA LYS A 62 -12.78 7.55 -2.62
C LYS A 62 -11.42 7.65 -1.96
N CYS A 63 -11.28 8.62 -1.07
CA CYS A 63 -10.07 8.76 -0.27
C CYS A 63 -9.99 7.61 0.74
N CYS A 64 -8.94 6.80 0.66
CA CYS A 64 -8.73 5.63 1.51
C CYS A 64 -7.66 5.86 2.59
N TYR A 65 -6.85 6.90 2.45
CA TYR A 65 -5.82 7.32 3.39
C TYR A 65 -5.64 8.82 3.33
N ARG A 66 -5.54 9.46 4.49
CA ARG A 66 -5.17 10.86 4.64
C ARG A 66 -4.21 11.01 5.81
N ALA A 67 -2.99 11.49 5.55
CA ALA A 67 -1.92 11.50 6.55
C ALA A 67 -2.26 12.30 7.81
N SER A 68 -2.97 13.43 7.69
CA SER A 68 -3.41 14.22 8.85
C SER A 68 -4.46 13.54 9.75
N ILE A 69 -5.20 12.56 9.22
CA ILE A 69 -6.24 11.82 9.96
C ILE A 69 -5.71 10.47 10.43
N ASP A 70 -5.06 9.73 9.54
CA ASP A 70 -4.63 8.35 9.78
C ASP A 70 -3.20 8.26 10.32
N GLY A 71 -2.41 9.34 10.22
CA GLY A 71 -1.03 9.43 10.69
C GLY A 71 0.01 9.33 9.56
N PHE A 72 1.17 9.94 9.77
CA PHE A 72 2.27 10.06 8.77
C PHE A 72 3.24 8.89 8.73
N SER A 73 3.03 7.83 9.51
CA SER A 73 3.90 6.65 9.46
C SER A 73 3.58 5.76 8.27
N ALA A 74 4.60 5.17 7.63
CA ALA A 74 4.42 4.18 6.57
C ALA A 74 3.53 2.99 7.00
N THR A 75 3.57 2.61 8.29
CA THR A 75 2.67 1.57 8.81
C THR A 75 1.20 1.99 8.72
N ASN A 76 0.88 3.25 9.05
CA ASN A 76 -0.48 3.77 8.94
C ASN A 76 -0.93 3.85 7.47
N PHE A 77 -0.02 4.24 6.58
CA PHE A 77 -0.25 4.22 5.15
C PHE A 77 -0.65 2.81 4.66
N HIS A 78 0.14 1.78 4.98
CA HIS A 78 -0.13 0.40 4.54
C HIS A 78 -1.39 -0.20 5.16
N GLN A 79 -1.67 0.10 6.44
CA GLN A 79 -2.94 -0.28 7.08
C GLN A 79 -4.16 0.26 6.32
N CYS A 80 -4.02 1.42 5.70
CA CYS A 80 -5.09 2.09 4.96
C CYS A 80 -5.07 1.83 3.45
N CYS A 81 -3.96 1.44 2.83
CA CYS A 81 -3.84 1.38 1.37
C CYS A 81 -3.72 -0.04 0.81
N ASP A 82 -3.27 -1.00 1.62
CA ASP A 82 -3.00 -2.35 1.13
C ASP A 82 -4.26 -3.07 0.66
N PHE A 83 -4.10 -3.86 -0.40
CA PHE A 83 -5.16 -4.67 -1.02
C PHE A 83 -6.35 -3.87 -1.56
N LYS A 84 -6.17 -2.57 -1.88
CA LYS A 84 -7.21 -1.73 -2.49
C LYS A 84 -7.10 -1.60 -4.03
N GLY A 85 -6.06 -2.17 -4.62
CA GLY A 85 -5.80 -2.14 -6.07
C GLY A 85 -5.23 -0.80 -6.56
N PRO A 86 -5.41 -0.46 -7.85
CA PRO A 86 -4.85 0.76 -8.44
C PRO A 86 -5.30 2.02 -7.70
N CYS A 87 -4.37 2.94 -7.48
CA CYS A 87 -4.63 4.15 -6.70
C CYS A 87 -3.88 5.38 -7.22
N VAL A 88 -4.42 6.55 -6.88
CA VAL A 88 -3.82 7.86 -7.12
C VAL A 88 -3.34 8.39 -5.79
N ILE A 89 -2.08 8.80 -5.72
CA ILE A 89 -1.49 9.49 -4.56
C ILE A 89 -1.40 10.97 -4.87
N ILE A 90 -1.88 11.81 -3.96
CA ILE A 90 -1.77 13.27 -4.01
C ILE A 90 -0.94 13.72 -2.81
N GLY A 91 0.07 14.54 -3.05
CA GLY A 91 0.91 15.12 -2.02
C GLY A 91 0.87 16.63 -2.07
N TYR A 92 0.87 17.24 -0.89
CA TYR A 92 1.00 18.69 -0.71
C TYR A 92 2.27 18.98 0.09
N THR A 93 3.12 19.85 -0.43
CA THR A 93 4.29 20.33 0.31
C THR A 93 3.92 21.55 1.17
N ASN A 94 4.79 21.87 2.14
CA ASN A 94 4.71 23.10 2.93
C ASN A 94 4.71 24.40 2.11
N ASN A 95 5.25 24.36 0.89
CA ASN A 95 5.30 25.51 -0.02
C ASN A 95 4.05 25.60 -0.92
N SER A 96 2.94 24.96 -0.53
CA SER A 96 1.70 24.87 -1.32
C SER A 96 1.87 24.19 -2.69
N PHE A 97 2.98 23.46 -2.91
CA PHE A 97 3.19 22.74 -4.15
C PHE A 97 2.43 21.41 -4.13
N LYS A 98 1.68 21.17 -5.19
CA LYS A 98 0.85 19.99 -5.36
C LYS A 98 1.45 19.06 -6.39
N PHE A 99 1.60 17.81 -6.01
CA PHE A 99 2.13 16.75 -6.86
C PHE A 99 1.36 15.45 -6.63
N GLY A 100 1.68 14.44 -7.41
CA GLY A 100 1.15 13.12 -7.19
C GLY A 100 1.76 12.07 -8.08
N ALA A 101 1.20 10.88 -7.95
CA ALA A 101 1.61 9.71 -8.70
C ALA A 101 0.44 8.75 -8.86
N PHE A 102 0.48 7.96 -9.93
CA PHE A 102 -0.48 6.89 -10.17
C PHE A 102 0.21 5.54 -10.07
N ASN A 103 -0.29 4.70 -9.17
CA ASN A 103 0.15 3.32 -9.00
C ASN A 103 -0.90 2.37 -9.61
N PRO A 104 -0.62 1.71 -10.75
CA PRO A 104 -1.52 0.74 -11.37
C PRO A 104 -1.64 -0.59 -10.60
N GLU A 105 -0.63 -0.99 -9.83
CA GLU A 105 -0.62 -2.29 -9.12
C GLU A 105 -1.32 -2.22 -7.75
N GLY A 106 -1.26 -1.05 -7.11
CA GLY A 106 -1.63 -0.87 -5.71
C GLY A 106 -0.51 -1.26 -4.74
N TYR A 107 -0.85 -1.44 -3.47
CA TYR A 107 0.08 -1.78 -2.39
C TYR A 107 -0.32 -3.10 -1.72
N ARG A 108 0.68 -3.86 -1.29
CA ARG A 108 0.51 -5.18 -0.65
C ARG A 108 1.56 -5.46 0.43
N SER A 109 2.46 -4.50 0.72
CA SER A 109 3.57 -4.68 1.66
C SER A 109 4.45 -5.89 1.31
N THR A 110 4.76 -6.07 0.03
CA THR A 110 5.48 -7.26 -0.47
C THR A 110 6.99 -7.21 -0.30
N ASP A 111 7.56 -6.05 0.02
CA ASP A 111 8.99 -5.78 0.00
C ASP A 111 9.65 -6.07 -1.36
N ASP A 112 8.89 -5.91 -2.44
CA ASP A 112 9.31 -6.18 -3.81
C ASP A 112 9.16 -4.94 -4.71
N TYR A 113 9.59 -5.05 -5.95
CA TYR A 113 9.47 -4.04 -6.98
C TYR A 113 8.66 -4.53 -8.17
N TYR A 114 8.01 -3.60 -8.86
CA TYR A 114 7.19 -3.88 -10.03
C TYR A 114 7.68 -3.08 -11.22
N ASP A 115 7.79 -3.76 -12.37
CA ASP A 115 8.01 -3.13 -13.66
C ASP A 115 6.66 -2.93 -14.36
N THR A 116 6.31 -1.67 -14.63
CA THR A 116 5.07 -1.30 -15.30
C THR A 116 5.26 0.02 -16.05
N PHE A 117 4.68 0.11 -17.25
CA PHE A 117 4.68 1.32 -18.07
C PHE A 117 3.48 2.24 -17.78
N ASP A 118 2.47 1.73 -17.08
CA ASP A 118 1.25 2.47 -16.79
C ASP A 118 1.38 3.37 -15.55
N ALA A 119 2.47 3.22 -14.79
CA ALA A 119 2.79 4.13 -13.70
C ALA A 119 3.29 5.48 -14.24
N PHE A 120 2.87 6.56 -13.62
CA PHE A 120 3.31 7.90 -13.97
C PHE A 120 3.31 8.82 -12.75
N LEU A 121 4.19 9.82 -12.78
CA LEU A 121 4.19 10.93 -11.84
C LEU A 121 3.46 12.11 -12.46
N PHE A 122 3.00 13.05 -11.65
CA PHE A 122 2.42 14.29 -12.15
C PHE A 122 2.54 15.43 -11.15
N TYR A 123 2.45 16.66 -11.65
CA TYR A 123 2.47 17.86 -10.83
C TYR A 123 1.64 18.98 -11.43
N TRP A 124 1.32 19.98 -10.62
CA TRP A 124 0.64 21.19 -11.08
C TRP A 124 1.60 22.37 -11.10
N ILE A 125 1.46 23.20 -12.13
CA ILE A 125 2.04 24.54 -12.14
C ILE A 125 1.08 25.47 -11.40
N GLU A 126 1.62 26.46 -10.69
CA GLU A 126 0.81 27.51 -10.07
C GLU A 126 -0.19 28.11 -11.07
N ASN A 127 -1.44 28.26 -10.64
CA ASN A 127 -2.55 28.79 -11.44
C ASN A 127 -2.98 27.92 -12.65
N GLN A 128 -2.51 26.69 -12.77
CA GLN A 128 -3.02 25.72 -13.75
C GLN A 128 -3.88 24.65 -13.06
N ASN A 129 -4.99 24.30 -13.69
CA ASN A 129 -5.89 23.27 -13.18
C ASN A 129 -5.57 21.86 -13.74
N GLU A 130 -4.88 21.82 -14.87
CA GLU A 130 -4.47 20.56 -15.51
C GLU A 130 -3.06 20.14 -15.03
N PRO A 131 -2.89 18.88 -14.61
CA PRO A 131 -1.59 18.36 -14.22
C PRO A 131 -0.72 18.05 -15.44
N ILE A 132 0.59 18.27 -15.29
CA ILE A 132 1.61 17.79 -16.21
C ILE A 132 1.97 16.36 -15.81
N ILE A 133 1.89 15.43 -16.77
CA ILE A 133 2.16 14.00 -16.56
C ILE A 133 3.60 13.68 -16.99
N LEU A 134 4.32 13.00 -16.11
CA LEU A 134 5.66 12.46 -16.32
C LEU A 134 5.57 10.92 -16.41
N PRO A 135 5.48 10.35 -17.62
CA PRO A 135 5.33 8.91 -17.79
C PRO A 135 6.59 8.13 -17.38
N LYS A 136 6.42 6.82 -17.14
CA LYS A 136 7.55 5.87 -17.03
C LYS A 136 8.39 5.90 -18.31
N VAL A 137 9.71 5.95 -18.15
CA VAL A 137 10.73 5.85 -19.21
C VAL A 137 11.82 4.85 -18.79
N GLY A 138 12.82 4.62 -19.66
CA GLY A 138 14.04 3.90 -19.28
C GLY A 138 13.97 2.36 -19.34
N GLY A 139 13.10 1.78 -20.16
CA GLY A 139 13.05 0.32 -20.36
C GLY A 139 12.60 -0.44 -19.10
N SER A 140 13.13 -1.66 -18.89
CA SER A 140 12.69 -2.63 -17.88
C SER A 140 13.16 -2.33 -16.44
N GLY A 141 13.46 -1.08 -16.13
CA GLY A 141 13.82 -0.67 -14.76
C GLY A 141 12.59 -0.56 -13.88
N ALA A 142 12.71 -0.92 -12.60
CA ALA A 142 11.64 -0.86 -11.61
C ALA A 142 10.88 0.49 -11.66
N ALA A 143 9.56 0.39 -11.84
CA ALA A 143 8.64 1.53 -11.84
C ALA A 143 8.18 1.85 -10.42
N LEU A 144 7.96 0.82 -9.60
CA LEU A 144 7.37 0.91 -8.27
C LEU A 144 8.16 0.04 -7.30
N PHE A 145 8.20 0.45 -6.03
CA PHE A 145 8.68 -0.35 -4.92
C PHE A 145 7.60 -0.37 -3.82
N ASP A 146 7.26 -1.56 -3.34
CA ASP A 146 6.21 -1.81 -2.34
C ASP A 146 6.84 -2.30 -1.04
N TYR A 147 7.59 -1.43 -0.37
CA TYR A 147 8.25 -1.74 0.89
C TYR A 147 7.27 -1.64 2.07
N ALA A 148 7.10 -2.69 2.85
CA ALA A 148 6.20 -2.75 4.00
C ALA A 148 6.50 -1.69 5.08
N ARG A 149 7.74 -1.18 5.10
CA ARG A 149 8.21 -0.13 6.02
C ARG A 149 8.43 1.22 5.34
N GLY A 150 8.19 1.33 4.05
CA GLY A 150 8.28 2.58 3.29
C GLY A 150 6.89 3.11 2.95
N GLY A 151 6.79 4.39 2.65
CA GLY A 151 5.62 4.92 1.97
C GLY A 151 5.69 4.70 0.45
N PRO A 152 4.90 5.45 -0.32
CA PRO A 152 4.90 5.41 -1.78
C PRO A 152 6.30 5.61 -2.38
N GLN A 153 6.76 4.66 -3.19
CA GLN A 153 8.03 4.77 -3.90
C GLN A 153 7.90 4.42 -5.39
N PHE A 154 8.26 5.40 -6.22
CA PHE A 154 8.24 5.34 -7.67
C PHE A 154 9.66 5.41 -8.21
N GLY A 155 10.13 4.30 -8.75
CA GLY A 155 11.50 4.13 -9.22
C GLY A 155 12.53 4.17 -8.08
N ALA A 156 13.80 3.97 -8.43
CA ALA A 156 14.87 3.96 -7.42
C ALA A 156 15.10 5.36 -6.82
N ASP A 157 14.93 6.40 -7.63
CA ASP A 157 15.12 7.81 -7.24
C ASP A 157 14.03 8.73 -7.85
N GLY A 158 12.93 8.17 -8.36
CA GLY A 158 11.89 8.93 -9.05
C GLY A 158 11.11 9.84 -8.11
N LEU A 159 10.30 9.25 -7.24
CA LEU A 159 9.61 9.91 -6.13
C LEU A 159 9.52 8.94 -4.95
N LEU A 160 10.05 9.34 -3.81
CA LEU A 160 10.07 8.58 -2.57
C LEU A 160 9.37 9.43 -1.50
N ILE A 161 8.26 8.95 -0.94
CA ILE A 161 7.56 9.61 0.18
C ILE A 161 7.67 8.70 1.39
N GLY A 162 8.34 9.17 2.44
CA GLY A 162 8.67 8.37 3.62
C GLY A 162 9.39 7.06 3.30
N PRO A 163 10.56 7.09 2.65
CA PRO A 163 11.33 5.87 2.39
C PRO A 163 11.75 5.20 3.71
N PRO A 164 11.95 3.87 3.73
CA PRO A 164 12.39 3.16 4.93
C PRO A 164 13.77 3.66 5.36
N LEU A 165 13.98 3.81 6.68
CA LEU A 165 15.25 4.31 7.23
C LEU A 165 16.36 3.25 7.25
N ALA A 166 16.00 1.97 7.09
CA ALA A 166 16.91 0.85 7.00
C ALA A 166 16.73 0.12 5.66
N PRO A 167 17.82 -0.42 5.07
CA PRO A 167 17.71 -1.21 3.85
C PRO A 167 16.86 -2.46 4.12
N VAL A 168 15.77 -2.57 3.38
CA VAL A 168 14.82 -3.69 3.47
C VAL A 168 15.44 -4.99 2.91
N MET A 169 16.38 -4.86 1.98
CA MET A 169 17.09 -5.99 1.36
C MET A 169 18.39 -6.32 2.10
N GLY A 170 18.33 -7.26 3.05
CA GLY A 170 19.52 -7.99 3.54
C GLY A 170 20.08 -7.61 4.92
N GLY A 171 19.33 -6.86 5.75
CA GLY A 171 19.72 -6.59 7.14
C GLY A 171 18.93 -7.45 8.14
N PHE A 172 19.61 -8.03 9.13
CA PHE A 172 18.96 -8.59 10.33
C PHE A 172 18.34 -7.44 11.13
N ALA A 173 17.09 -7.07 10.84
CA ALA A 173 16.34 -6.18 11.70
C ALA A 173 16.14 -6.89 13.05
N GLY A 174 16.66 -6.29 14.13
CA GLY A 174 16.49 -6.80 15.48
C GLY A 174 15.03 -6.94 15.90
N PRO A 175 14.76 -7.56 17.05
CA PRO A 175 13.41 -7.89 17.54
C PRO A 175 12.49 -6.66 17.72
N ASP A 176 13.06 -5.46 17.79
CA ASP A 176 12.41 -4.17 17.87
C ASP A 176 12.14 -3.60 16.45
N THR A 177 11.07 -4.12 15.84
CA THR A 177 10.66 -3.95 14.43
C THR A 177 10.19 -2.56 14.01
N ASN A 178 10.17 -1.56 14.91
CA ASN A 178 9.84 -0.17 14.56
C ASN A 178 11.07 0.65 14.11
N SER A 179 12.27 0.09 14.28
CA SER A 179 13.53 0.68 13.85
C SER A 179 13.65 0.60 12.33
N GLY A 180 13.09 1.56 11.61
CA GLY A 180 13.16 1.58 10.13
C GLY A 180 11.90 2.05 9.40
N VAL A 181 10.81 2.31 10.11
CA VAL A 181 9.55 2.78 9.49
C VAL A 181 9.76 4.18 8.92
N GLY A 182 9.38 4.36 7.66
CA GLY A 182 9.44 5.63 6.95
C GLY A 182 8.43 6.65 7.47
N ASP A 183 8.83 7.92 7.43
CA ASP A 183 8.00 9.06 7.82
C ASP A 183 7.56 9.83 6.57
N LEU A 184 6.25 9.82 6.29
CA LEU A 184 5.65 10.46 5.12
C LEU A 184 5.67 11.99 5.19
N THR A 185 6.15 12.60 6.29
CA THR A 185 6.43 14.05 6.33
C THR A 185 7.61 14.46 5.46
N GLN A 186 8.40 13.52 4.95
CA GLN A 186 9.55 13.79 4.08
C GLN A 186 9.40 13.09 2.74
N ALA A 187 9.72 13.82 1.67
CA ALA A 187 9.82 13.24 0.34
C ALA A 187 11.12 13.62 -0.36
N LYS A 188 11.57 12.76 -1.27
CA LYS A 188 12.73 12.96 -2.14
C LYS A 188 12.35 12.63 -3.57
N SER A 189 12.81 13.44 -4.52
CA SER A 189 12.65 13.17 -5.95
C SER A 189 13.88 13.61 -6.71
N ARG A 190 14.31 12.78 -7.65
CA ARG A 190 15.31 13.11 -8.66
C ARG A 190 14.88 12.65 -10.06
N LEU A 191 13.63 12.16 -10.21
CA LEU A 191 13.00 11.56 -11.40
C LEU A 191 13.74 10.30 -11.93
N GLY A 192 15.07 10.33 -11.88
CA GLY A 192 15.98 9.25 -12.17
C GLY A 192 15.95 8.94 -13.66
N LEU A 193 16.26 7.67 -13.95
CA LEU A 193 16.09 7.10 -15.28
C LEU A 193 14.71 6.44 -15.44
N SER A 194 13.93 6.35 -14.35
CA SER A 194 12.63 5.69 -14.35
C SER A 194 11.53 6.58 -14.89
N TYR A 195 11.56 7.90 -14.68
CA TYR A 195 10.47 8.79 -15.08
C TYR A 195 10.95 9.95 -15.95
N ALA A 196 10.06 10.43 -16.83
CA ALA A 196 10.35 11.57 -17.68
C ALA A 196 10.74 12.80 -16.85
N LYS A 197 11.72 13.55 -17.35
CA LYS A 197 12.11 14.84 -16.75
C LYS A 197 11.03 15.89 -17.02
N ARG A 198 10.99 16.92 -16.18
CA ARG A 198 10.12 18.07 -16.40
C ARG A 198 10.53 18.82 -17.67
N GLU A 199 9.56 19.46 -18.32
CA GLU A 199 9.78 20.25 -19.55
C GLU A 199 10.69 21.46 -19.31
N ASP A 200 10.73 21.97 -18.07
CA ASP A 200 11.64 23.06 -17.65
C ASP A 200 13.09 22.60 -17.42
N GLY A 201 13.40 21.32 -17.69
CA GLY A 201 14.73 20.75 -17.55
C GLY A 201 15.13 20.39 -16.12
N LYS A 202 14.24 20.62 -15.14
CA LYS A 202 14.52 20.29 -13.73
C LYS A 202 14.48 18.80 -13.50
N GLU A 203 15.40 18.33 -12.65
CA GLU A 203 15.58 16.90 -12.39
C GLU A 203 14.70 16.38 -11.25
N SER A 204 14.04 17.22 -10.46
CA SER A 204 13.15 16.79 -9.38
C SER A 204 11.71 17.16 -9.69
N ILE A 205 10.75 16.34 -9.22
CA ILE A 205 9.34 16.72 -9.27
C ILE A 205 9.08 18.03 -8.51
N PHE A 206 9.85 18.29 -7.44
CA PHE A 206 9.75 19.51 -6.63
C PHE A 206 10.48 20.71 -7.27
N GLY A 207 11.02 20.56 -8.47
CA GLY A 207 11.73 21.61 -9.17
C GLY A 207 13.21 21.63 -8.84
N ASP A 208 13.69 22.72 -8.23
CA ASP A 208 15.12 22.91 -7.97
C ASP A 208 15.61 22.09 -6.75
N GLU A 209 14.69 21.79 -5.84
CA GLU A 209 14.97 20.99 -4.65
C GLU A 209 14.75 19.51 -4.93
N SER A 210 15.66 18.66 -4.44
CA SER A 210 15.49 17.19 -4.53
C SER A 210 14.76 16.58 -3.34
N ARG A 211 14.42 17.39 -2.33
CA ARG A 211 13.72 17.00 -1.11
C ARG A 211 12.63 18.01 -0.81
N ALA A 212 11.54 17.56 -0.22
CA ALA A 212 10.45 18.42 0.22
C ALA A 212 9.88 17.93 1.56
N THR A 213 9.41 18.88 2.35
CA THR A 213 8.60 18.59 3.54
C THR A 213 7.14 18.51 3.12
N ILE A 214 6.51 17.39 3.46
CA ILE A 214 5.14 17.08 3.11
C ILE A 214 4.21 17.53 4.23
N GLN A 215 3.20 18.29 3.85
CA GLN A 215 2.13 18.75 4.73
C GLN A 215 0.98 17.76 4.77
N GLU A 216 0.67 17.10 3.66
CA GLU A 216 -0.45 16.17 3.55
C GLU A 216 -0.20 15.14 2.44
N VAL A 217 -0.63 13.91 2.67
CA VAL A 217 -0.68 12.84 1.66
C VAL A 217 -2.08 12.26 1.65
N GLU A 218 -2.68 12.20 0.47
CA GLU A 218 -4.00 11.61 0.24
C GLU A 218 -3.87 10.48 -0.78
N VAL A 219 -4.61 9.38 -0.56
CA VAL A 219 -4.65 8.27 -1.50
C VAL A 219 -6.08 7.99 -1.88
N PHE A 220 -6.35 7.93 -3.18
CA PHE A 220 -7.66 7.66 -3.74
C PHE A 220 -7.64 6.35 -4.51
N CYS A 221 -8.58 5.46 -4.21
CA CYS A 221 -8.75 4.19 -4.90
C CYS A 221 -10.22 3.94 -5.20
N SER A 222 -10.54 2.94 -6.03
CA SER A 222 -11.93 2.59 -6.31
C SER A 222 -12.44 1.54 -5.31
N PRO A 223 -13.50 1.83 -4.52
CA PRO A 223 -14.05 0.86 -3.59
C PRO A 223 -14.55 -0.42 -4.27
N LYS A 224 -15.06 -0.29 -5.49
CA LYS A 224 -15.53 -1.42 -6.29
C LYS A 224 -14.39 -2.35 -6.71
N ILE A 225 -13.20 -1.82 -6.97
CA ILE A 225 -12.02 -2.64 -7.28
C ILE A 225 -11.46 -3.24 -6.00
N ALA A 226 -11.37 -2.45 -4.92
CA ALA A 226 -10.92 -2.92 -3.62
C ALA A 226 -11.75 -4.11 -3.10
N SER A 227 -13.07 -4.15 -3.37
CA SER A 227 -13.91 -5.29 -2.97
C SER A 227 -13.65 -6.61 -3.70
N LEU A 228 -12.81 -6.61 -4.75
CA LEU A 228 -12.44 -7.81 -5.50
C LEU A 228 -11.23 -8.54 -4.90
N TYR A 229 -10.54 -7.92 -3.96
CA TYR A 229 -9.43 -8.48 -3.17
C TYR A 229 -9.96 -9.08 -1.86
#